data_AF-A0A2V7S1D8-F1
#
_entry.id   AF-A0A2V7S1D8-F1
#
_cell.length_a   1.000
_cell.length_b   1.000
_cell.length_c   1.000
_cell.angle_alpha   90.00
_cell.angle_beta   90.00
_cell.angle_gamma   90.00
#
_symmetry.space_group_name_H-M   'P 1'
#
loop_
_entity.id
_entity.type
_entity.pdbx_description
1 polymer ?
#
loop_
_entity_poly.entity_id
_entity_poly.type
_entity_poly.pdbx_seq_one_letter_code
_entity_poly.pdbx_strand_id
1 'polypeptide(L)'
;MHERAPGFGGKDGHAYSVATFVDDTPDARGLYGAALLFVRWSETGDRTVGHLETDYLSWGGTPTEALAPVLALPLHEIKQHLDRCIDVKRRESGDAQWP
;
A
#
# COMPACT_ATOMS: atom_id res chain seq x y z
N MET A 1 15.87 12.16 14.15
CA MET A 1 16.29 10.83 13.65
C MET A 1 15.04 10.25 12.99
N HIS A 2 14.95 10.22 11.66
CA HIS A 2 13.78 9.67 10.98
C HIS A 2 14.03 8.18 10.78
N GLU A 3 13.33 7.34 11.54
CA GLU A 3 13.34 5.90 11.30
C GLU A 3 12.84 5.67 9.87
N ARG A 4 13.74 5.22 9.00
CA ARG A 4 13.36 4.85 7.64
C ARG A 4 12.44 3.65 7.79
N ALA A 5 11.16 3.79 7.41
CA ALA A 5 10.25 2.66 7.33
C ALA A 5 10.94 1.50 6.59
N PRO A 6 10.67 0.24 6.96
CA PRO A 6 11.28 -0.91 6.30
C PRO A 6 11.20 -0.76 4.78
N GLY A 7 12.35 -0.81 4.12
CA GLY A 7 12.42 -0.81 2.67
C GLY A 7 12.09 -2.20 2.14
N PHE A 8 11.04 -2.32 1.33
CA PHE A 8 10.68 -3.55 0.65
C PHE A 8 11.23 -3.51 -0.78
N GLY A 9 11.89 -4.60 -1.20
CA GLY A 9 12.19 -4.81 -2.62
C GLY A 9 10.96 -5.36 -3.33
N GLY A 10 10.44 -4.62 -4.31
CA GLY A 10 9.39 -5.11 -5.19
C GLY A 10 9.95 -6.13 -6.19
N LYS A 11 9.12 -7.10 -6.60
CA LYS A 11 9.49 -8.06 -7.66
C LYS A 11 9.60 -7.44 -9.06
N ASP A 12 9.22 -6.18 -9.19
CA ASP A 12 9.45 -5.32 -10.35
C ASP A 12 10.83 -4.65 -10.33
N GLY A 13 11.66 -4.91 -9.32
CA GLY A 13 13.01 -4.36 -9.18
C GLY A 13 13.09 -3.01 -8.48
N HIS A 14 11.96 -2.43 -8.04
CA HIS A 14 11.95 -1.12 -7.40
C HIS A 14 11.95 -1.20 -5.87
N ALA A 15 12.48 -0.17 -5.22
CA ALA A 15 12.41 -0.02 -3.77
C ALA A 15 11.10 0.68 -3.36
N TYR A 16 10.48 0.14 -2.31
CA TYR A 16 9.24 0.66 -1.74
C TYR A 16 9.38 0.93 -0.25
N SER A 17 8.82 2.03 0.23
CA SER A 17 8.48 2.21 1.64
C SER A 17 6.99 2.01 1.83
N VAL A 18 6.56 1.62 3.03
CA VAL A 18 5.15 1.43 3.35
C VAL A 18 4.67 2.46 4.37
N ALA A 19 3.45 2.95 4.19
CA ALA A 19 2.67 3.69 5.16
C ALA A 19 1.29 3.04 5.30
N THR A 20 0.63 3.24 6.44
CA THR A 20 -0.78 2.89 6.60
C THR A 20 -1.65 4.09 6.26
N PHE A 21 -2.82 3.82 5.70
CA PHE A 21 -3.83 4.81 5.37
C PHE A 21 -5.17 4.40 5.99
N VAL A 22 -5.95 5.38 6.43
CA VAL A 22 -7.33 5.22 6.86
C VAL A 22 -8.11 6.41 6.32
N ASP A 23 -9.34 6.18 5.86
CA ASP A 23 -10.17 7.29 5.39
C ASP A 23 -10.42 8.31 6.50
N ASP A 24 -10.50 9.58 6.13
CA ASP A 24 -10.84 10.67 7.06
C ASP A 24 -12.34 10.70 7.41
N THR A 25 -13.18 10.09 6.56
CA THR A 25 -14.63 10.05 6.71
C THR A 25 -15.16 8.63 6.52
N PRO A 26 -16.20 8.21 7.26
CA PRO A 26 -16.77 6.88 7.11
C PRO A 26 -17.58 6.77 5.81
N ASP A 27 -17.72 5.54 5.33
CA ASP A 27 -18.58 5.20 4.19
C ASP A 27 -20.09 5.33 4.53
N ALA A 28 -20.95 5.02 3.57
CA ALA A 28 -22.41 5.08 3.75
C ALA A 28 -22.97 4.14 4.84
N ARG A 29 -22.18 3.16 5.30
CA ARG A 29 -22.52 2.26 6.41
C ARG A 29 -22.01 2.78 7.75
N GLY A 30 -21.29 3.89 7.78
CA GLY A 30 -20.65 4.44 8.97
C GLY A 30 -19.32 3.79 9.30
N LEU A 31 -18.66 3.13 8.33
CA LEU A 31 -17.40 2.42 8.54
C LEU A 31 -16.22 3.14 7.89
N TYR A 32 -15.10 3.20 8.60
CA TYR A 32 -13.81 3.67 8.09
C TYR A 32 -13.05 2.51 7.47
N GLY A 33 -12.52 2.68 6.26
CA GLY A 33 -11.65 1.71 5.60
C GLY A 33 -10.18 2.02 5.87
N ALA A 34 -9.35 0.99 6.07
CA ALA A 34 -7.91 1.12 6.20
C ALA A 34 -7.14 0.25 5.20
N ALA A 35 -6.02 0.75 4.69
CA ALA A 35 -5.23 0.15 3.62
C ALA A 35 -3.72 0.36 3.82
N LEU A 36 -2.90 -0.28 2.98
CA LEU A 36 -1.47 -0.05 2.89
C LEU A 36 -1.15 0.80 1.64
N LEU A 37 -0.33 1.83 1.84
CA LEU A 37 0.22 2.68 0.79
C LEU A 37 1.71 2.36 0.61
N PHE A 38 2.07 1.83 -0.55
CA PHE A 38 3.45 1.55 -0.94
C PHE A 38 4.00 2.67 -1.81
N VAL A 39 4.94 3.44 -1.30
CA VAL A 39 5.58 4.54 -2.02
C VAL A 39 6.80 4.01 -2.78
N ARG A 40 6.80 4.13 -4.11
CA ARG A 40 7.89 3.71 -4.99
C ARG A 40 8.96 4.79 -5.06
N TRP A 41 10.21 4.39 -4.95
CA TRP A 41 11.37 5.27 -5.04
C TRP A 41 12.09 5.15 -6.38
N SER A 42 12.77 6.21 -6.79
CA SER A 42 13.76 6.18 -7.88
C SER A 42 14.87 5.17 -7.59
N GLU A 43 15.60 4.73 -8.63
CA GLU A 43 16.74 3.83 -8.46
C GLU A 43 17.81 4.40 -7.52
N THR A 44 18.01 5.72 -7.57
CA THR A 44 18.90 6.50 -6.69
C THR A 44 18.35 6.69 -5.27
N GLY A 45 17.05 6.42 -5.05
CA GLY A 45 16.39 6.53 -3.76
C GLY A 45 16.22 7.96 -3.23
N ASP A 46 16.38 8.97 -4.09
CA ASP A 46 16.37 10.40 -3.77
C ASP A 46 14.99 11.05 -3.93
N ARG A 47 14.09 10.43 -4.69
CA ARG A 47 12.73 10.93 -4.90
C ARG A 47 11.71 9.80 -5.04
N THR A 48 10.45 10.12 -4.75
CA THR A 48 9.34 9.22 -5.02
C THR A 48 8.95 9.31 -6.50
N VAL A 49 8.62 8.18 -7.10
CA VAL A 49 8.30 8.07 -8.54
C VAL A 49 6.91 7.47 -8.80
N GLY A 50 6.18 7.14 -7.74
CA GLY A 50 4.82 6.64 -7.81
C GLY A 50 4.39 5.99 -6.49
N HIS A 51 3.20 5.42 -6.48
CA HIS A 51 2.73 4.59 -5.37
C HIS A 51 1.87 3.45 -5.88
N LEU A 52 1.69 2.45 -5.02
CA LEU A 52 0.71 1.39 -5.13
C LEU A 52 -0.11 1.38 -3.85
N GLU A 53 -1.38 1.04 -3.95
CA GLU A 53 -2.29 0.98 -2.82
C GLU A 53 -3.02 -0.36 -2.85
N THR A 54 -3.26 -0.92 -1.66
CA THR A 54 -4.16 -2.08 -1.53
C THR A 54 -5.61 -1.62 -1.58
N ASP A 55 -6.53 -2.53 -1.89
CA ASP A 55 -7.91 -2.37 -1.42
C ASP A 55 -7.94 -2.24 0.12
N TYR A 56 -9.09 -1.80 0.67
CA TYR A 56 -9.27 -1.77 2.12
C TYR A 56 -9.11 -3.17 2.73
N LEU A 57 -8.12 -3.30 3.62
CA LEU A 57 -7.77 -4.54 4.29
C LEU A 57 -8.62 -4.77 5.55
N SER A 58 -9.11 -3.69 6.16
CA SER A 58 -9.95 -3.73 7.34
C SER A 58 -10.91 -2.55 7.39
N TRP A 59 -11.97 -2.73 8.17
CA TRP A 59 -13.02 -1.74 8.40
C TRP A 59 -13.29 -1.61 9.90
N GLY A 60 -13.64 -0.41 10.37
CA GLY A 60 -13.96 -0.15 11.77
C GLY A 60 -14.98 0.98 11.94
N GLY A 61 -15.63 1.03 13.11
CA GLY A 61 -16.56 2.13 13.44
C GLY A 61 -15.83 3.44 13.77
N THR A 62 -14.52 3.36 14.01
CA THR A 62 -13.62 4.49 14.16
C THR A 62 -12.35 4.30 13.30
N PRO A 63 -11.61 5.38 12.98
CA PRO A 63 -10.34 5.27 12.28
C PRO A 63 -9.34 4.35 13.00
N THR A 64 -9.29 4.43 14.34
CA THR A 64 -8.40 3.59 15.15
C THR A 64 -8.74 2.11 15.06
N GLU A 65 -10.03 1.77 15.12
CA GLU A 65 -10.49 0.38 14.96
C GLU A 65 -10.19 -0.17 13.58
N ALA A 66 -10.39 0.64 12.53
CA ALA A 66 -10.07 0.26 11.16
C ALA A 66 -8.57 0.03 10.99
N LEU A 67 -7.73 0.88 11.60
CA LEU A 67 -6.28 0.87 11.42
C LEU A 67 -5.57 -0.22 12.23
N ALA A 68 -6.10 -0.61 13.39
CA ALA A 68 -5.43 -1.53 14.31
C ALA A 68 -5.06 -2.89 13.67
N PRO A 69 -5.91 -3.55 12.87
CA PRO A 69 -5.53 -4.77 12.15
C PRO A 69 -4.39 -4.55 11.15
N VAL A 70 -4.39 -3.42 10.42
CA VAL A 70 -3.35 -3.10 9.44
C VAL A 70 -1.99 -2.91 10.12
N LEU A 71 -1.98 -2.24 11.28
CA LEU A 71 -0.77 -2.03 12.07
C LEU A 71 -0.21 -3.32 12.69
N ALA A 72 -1.06 -4.35 12.87
CA ALA A 72 -0.66 -5.64 13.40
C ALA A 72 -0.11 -6.61 12.33
N LEU A 73 -0.14 -6.22 11.05
CA LEU A 73 0.34 -7.09 9.96
C LEU A 73 1.84 -7.38 10.10
N PRO A 74 2.25 -8.66 10.06
CA PRO A 74 3.66 -9.00 10.03
C PRO A 74 4.29 -8.62 8.68
N LEU A 75 5.59 -8.34 8.69
CA LEU A 75 6.33 -7.87 7.51
C LEU A 75 6.18 -8.77 6.26
N HIS A 76 6.02 -10.09 6.46
CA HIS A 76 5.85 -11.02 5.35
C HIS A 76 4.48 -10.86 4.66
N GLU A 77 3.41 -10.54 5.39
CA GLU A 77 2.10 -10.25 4.81
C GLU A 77 2.12 -8.91 4.09
N ILE A 78 2.75 -7.88 4.66
CA ILE A 78 2.97 -6.59 3.99
C ILE A 78 3.69 -6.80 2.64
N LYS A 79 4.72 -7.65 2.60
CA LYS A 79 5.42 -8.00 1.37
C LYS A 79 4.51 -8.70 0.34
N GLN A 80 3.65 -9.62 0.79
CA GLN A 80 2.69 -10.29 -0.09
C GLN A 80 1.68 -9.31 -0.69
N HIS A 81 1.22 -8.32 0.09
CA HIS A 81 0.36 -7.25 -0.42
C HIS A 81 1.07 -6.40 -1.48
N LEU A 82 2.32 -6.00 -1.25
CA LEU A 82 3.12 -5.30 -2.27
C LEU A 82 3.21 -6.11 -3.57
N ASP A 83 3.55 -7.40 -3.48
CA ASP A 83 3.69 -8.27 -4.65
C ASP A 83 2.38 -8.42 -5.43
N ARG A 84 1.24 -8.47 -4.73
CA ARG A 84 -0.09 -8.51 -5.36
C ARG A 84 -0.39 -7.19 -6.08
N CYS A 85 -0.08 -6.05 -5.47
CA CYS A 85 -0.29 -4.74 -6.10
C CYS A 85 0.53 -4.59 -7.39
N ILE A 86 1.79 -5.05 -7.37
CA ILE A 86 2.65 -5.07 -8.57
C ILE A 86 2.05 -5.93 -9.69
N ASP A 87 1.48 -7.09 -9.36
CA ASP A 87 0.81 -7.94 -10.36
C ASP A 87 -0.41 -7.28 -10.98
N VAL A 88 -1.26 -6.65 -10.16
CA VAL A 88 -2.45 -5.94 -10.63
C VAL A 88 -2.03 -4.80 -11.56
N LYS A 89 -1.09 -3.94 -11.13
CA LYS A 89 -0.61 -2.81 -11.94
C LYS A 89 -0.06 -3.23 -13.29
N ARG A 90 0.68 -4.34 -13.32
CA ARG A 90 1.25 -4.90 -14.55
C ARG A 90 0.16 -5.42 -15.49
N ARG A 91 -0.90 -6.03 -14.96
CA ARG A 91 -2.05 -6.46 -15.77
C ARG A 91 -2.76 -5.26 -16.39
N GLU A 92 -3.05 -4.22 -15.60
CA GLU A 92 -3.66 -2.97 -16.11
C GLU A 92 -2.81 -2.31 -17.21
N SER A 93 -1.49 -2.29 -17.03
CA SER A 93 -0.57 -1.65 -17.98
C SER A 93 -0.36 -2.50 -19.25
N GLY A 94 -0.48 -3.84 -19.13
CA GLY A 94 -0.42 -4.77 -20.25
C GLY A 94 -1.70 -4.81 -21.08
N ASP A 95 -2.87 -4.65 -20.44
CA ASP A 95 -4.18 -4.58 -21.12
C ASP A 95 -4.42 -3.23 -21.81
N ALA A 96 -3.78 -2.15 -21.35
CA ALA A 96 -3.88 -0.83 -21.96
C ALA A 96 -3.19 -0.72 -23.34
N GLN A 97 -2.53 -1.77 -23.81
CA GLN A 97 -1.95 -1.87 -25.15
C GLN A 97 -2.86 -2.72 -26.06
N TRP A 98 -4.06 -2.21 -26.35
CA TRP A 98 -4.94 -2.73 -27.40
C TRP A 98 -4.96 -1.74 -28.60
N PRO A 99 -4.89 -2.22 -29.86
CA PRO A 99 -4.42 -1.49 -31.04
C PRO A 99 -5.16 -0.20 -31.42
#